data_AF-A0A2H3KVK1-F1
#
_entry.id   AF-A0A2H3KVK1-F1
#
_cell.length_a   1.000
_cell.length_b   1.000
_cell.length_c   1.000
_cell.angle_alpha   90.00
_cell.angle_beta   90.00
_cell.angle_gamma   90.00
#
_symmetry.space_group_name_H-M   'P 1'
#
loop_
_entity.id
_entity.type
_entity.pdbx_description
1 polymer ?
#
loop_
_entity_poly.entity_id
_entity_poly.type
_entity_poly.pdbx_seq_one_letter_code
_entity_poly.pdbx_strand_id
1 'polypeptide(L)'
;MLDTFRIKTSIDSLKRRLTGLVGSETGQRLLCQPASTIDLTTAMREQAIVIMKFVPETIGATNAAFWGAALFQSIVSATFAQQDETDPEQRWDWPLFVDEVQMFVKAERAEDAERMWTRTRSMGVGLIGAHQGLNQLGEKLGGIVLNVIGGMCLTSGVRDDTRDLVNAYANQGLQPEDFTGVKPREELLIRFPVERRDMGLMSAIPRERPPEQPAPAHPPTARPPFTPASPAEALDLATLEALEQGVREALATHPDLLPETVYRAVAHAWLSALHQEYRAALDAAGRATSASQLSDQAWAAIQHLIEQLRAVATRRAQHDAEHLVQRPRTLPADQHLAQLSQQRDGVHPLINACYVAALVRRYPTDERSLAQPDRGRRPRDSSRSPAGPAVTPPAVPGPPARRQAPP
;
A
#
# COMPACT_ATOMS: atom_id res chain seq x y z
N MET A 1 42.28 -0.63 -8.27
CA MET A 1 41.81 -2.02 -8.01
C MET A 1 40.94 -2.11 -6.75
N LEU A 2 41.35 -1.55 -5.61
CA LEU A 2 40.54 -1.53 -4.37
C LEU A 2 39.22 -0.75 -4.52
N ASP A 3 39.20 0.38 -5.24
CA ASP A 3 37.98 1.16 -5.50
C ASP A 3 36.98 0.43 -6.38
N THR A 4 37.45 -0.22 -7.45
CA THR A 4 36.59 -1.01 -8.34
C THR A 4 35.94 -2.20 -7.62
N PHE A 5 36.67 -2.81 -6.67
CA PHE A 5 36.15 -3.88 -5.82
C PHE A 5 35.11 -3.35 -4.82
N ARG A 6 35.36 -2.20 -4.16
CA ARG A 6 34.39 -1.53 -3.28
C ARG A 6 33.11 -1.11 -3.99
N ILE A 7 33.21 -0.59 -5.21
CA ILE A 7 32.08 -0.20 -6.04
C ILE A 7 31.24 -1.43 -6.41
N LYS A 8 31.88 -2.53 -6.82
CA LYS A 8 31.19 -3.78 -7.17
C LYS A 8 30.40 -4.36 -5.99
N THR A 9 31.01 -4.42 -4.80
CA THR A 9 30.34 -4.86 -3.57
C THR A 9 29.18 -3.92 -3.16
N SER A 10 29.34 -2.61 -3.40
CA SER A 10 28.29 -1.62 -3.10
C SER A 10 27.09 -1.74 -4.04
N ILE A 11 27.34 -1.95 -5.34
CA ILE A 11 26.31 -2.21 -6.35
C ILE A 11 25.57 -3.51 -6.04
N ASP A 12 26.28 -4.57 -5.68
CA ASP A 12 25.66 -5.86 -5.35
C ASP A 12 24.80 -5.78 -4.08
N SER A 13 25.24 -5.01 -3.08
CA SER A 13 24.45 -4.69 -1.89
C SER A 13 23.17 -3.90 -2.22
N LEU A 14 23.28 -2.87 -3.07
CA LEU A 14 22.14 -2.09 -3.54
C LEU A 14 21.16 -2.97 -4.31
N LYS A 15 21.65 -3.77 -5.26
CA LYS A 15 20.83 -4.73 -6.02
C LYS A 15 20.07 -5.65 -5.09
N ARG A 16 20.73 -6.26 -4.10
CA ARG A 16 20.07 -7.15 -3.13
C ARG A 16 18.96 -6.45 -2.36
N ARG A 17 19.17 -5.20 -1.92
CA ARG A 17 18.14 -4.41 -1.22
C ARG A 17 16.98 -4.05 -2.15
N LEU A 18 17.27 -3.66 -3.39
CA LEU A 18 16.26 -3.36 -4.40
C LEU A 18 15.43 -4.60 -4.74
N THR A 19 16.08 -5.76 -4.92
CA THR A 19 15.42 -7.04 -5.15
C THR A 19 14.55 -7.44 -3.96
N GLY A 20 15.00 -7.22 -2.72
CA GLY A 20 14.18 -7.45 -1.53
C GLY A 20 12.94 -6.55 -1.46
N LEU A 21 13.09 -5.28 -1.86
CA LEU A 21 12.00 -4.31 -1.88
C LEU A 21 10.97 -4.66 -2.96
N VAL A 22 11.42 -4.78 -4.22
CA VAL A 22 10.57 -5.07 -5.39
C VAL A 22 10.06 -6.51 -5.40
N GLY A 23 10.78 -7.43 -4.76
CA GLY A 23 10.39 -8.84 -4.64
C GLY A 23 9.29 -9.07 -3.59
N SER A 24 9.12 -8.16 -2.64
CA SER A 24 8.08 -8.26 -1.61
C SER A 24 6.69 -8.05 -2.18
N GLU A 25 5.70 -8.72 -1.61
CA GLU A 25 4.29 -8.59 -2.00
C GLU A 25 3.80 -7.14 -1.87
N THR A 26 4.08 -6.50 -0.73
CA THR A 26 3.79 -5.08 -0.50
C THR A 26 4.46 -4.20 -1.54
N GLY A 27 5.74 -4.46 -1.87
CA GLY A 27 6.45 -3.66 -2.85
C GLY A 27 5.92 -3.82 -4.27
N GLN A 28 5.51 -5.02 -4.67
CA GLN A 28 4.84 -5.22 -5.96
C GLN A 28 3.48 -4.53 -5.99
N ARG A 29 2.72 -4.63 -4.91
CA ARG A 29 1.40 -3.98 -4.78
C ARG A 29 1.49 -2.47 -4.75
N LEU A 30 2.62 -1.86 -4.34
CA LEU A 30 2.79 -0.41 -4.34
C LEU A 30 3.46 0.10 -5.63
N LEU A 31 4.48 -0.60 -6.15
CA LEU A 31 5.30 -0.13 -7.28
C LEU A 31 4.78 -0.57 -8.65
N CYS A 32 4.16 -1.75 -8.75
CA CYS A 32 3.74 -2.30 -10.03
C CYS A 32 2.32 -1.88 -10.40
N GLN A 33 1.79 -0.85 -9.75
CA GLN A 33 0.51 -0.29 -10.11
C GLN A 33 0.63 0.57 -11.37
N PRO A 34 -0.23 0.38 -12.36
CA PRO A 34 -0.20 1.16 -13.61
C PRO A 34 -0.53 2.65 -13.40
N ALA A 35 -1.21 2.99 -12.30
CA ALA A 35 -1.46 4.37 -11.87
C ALA A 35 -1.53 4.43 -10.34
N SER A 36 -1.33 5.61 -9.76
CA SER A 36 -1.60 5.81 -8.33
C SER A 36 -3.08 5.61 -8.07
N THR A 37 -3.42 4.75 -7.11
CA THR A 37 -4.81 4.51 -6.71
C THR A 37 -5.27 5.48 -5.63
N ILE A 38 -4.34 6.15 -4.95
CA ILE A 38 -4.62 7.15 -3.92
C ILE A 38 -3.83 8.41 -4.24
N ASP A 39 -4.50 9.56 -4.25
CA ASP A 39 -3.87 10.88 -4.33
C ASP A 39 -4.10 11.61 -3.00
N LEU A 40 -3.03 11.75 -2.21
CA LEU A 40 -3.08 12.41 -0.91
C LEU A 40 -3.37 13.91 -1.04
N THR A 41 -3.01 14.54 -2.16
CA THR A 41 -3.30 15.97 -2.39
C THR A 41 -4.80 16.18 -2.56
N THR A 42 -5.43 15.32 -3.36
CA THR A 42 -6.89 15.32 -3.52
C THR A 42 -7.58 14.97 -2.21
N ALA A 43 -7.11 13.94 -1.50
CA ALA A 43 -7.66 13.56 -0.19
C ALA A 43 -7.58 14.71 0.85
N MET A 44 -6.49 15.48 0.86
CA MET A 44 -6.36 16.68 1.70
C MET A 44 -7.39 17.75 1.35
N ARG A 45 -7.56 18.05 0.05
CA ARG A 45 -8.52 19.07 -0.42
C ARG A 45 -9.97 18.69 -0.13
N GLU A 46 -10.29 17.40 -0.26
CA GLU A 46 -11.61 16.84 0.03
C GLU A 46 -11.85 16.60 1.53
N GLN A 47 -10.90 16.93 2.40
CA GLN A 47 -10.95 16.70 3.85
C GLN A 47 -11.19 15.22 4.22
N ALA A 48 -10.71 14.30 3.40
CA ALA A 48 -10.89 12.89 3.61
C ALA A 48 -10.08 12.41 4.85
N ILE A 49 -10.66 11.45 5.58
CA ILE A 49 -9.94 10.72 6.64
C ILE A 49 -9.24 9.53 6.00
N VAL A 50 -7.91 9.55 6.00
CA VAL A 50 -7.08 8.46 5.46
C VAL A 50 -6.56 7.59 6.60
N ILE A 51 -6.99 6.32 6.62
CA ILE A 51 -6.54 5.33 7.60
C ILE A 51 -5.62 4.34 6.90
N MET A 52 -4.36 4.28 7.33
CA MET A 52 -3.35 3.42 6.73
C MET A 52 -2.94 2.33 7.70
N LYS A 53 -3.31 1.08 7.37
CA LYS A 53 -2.86 -0.08 8.13
C LYS A 53 -1.40 -0.37 7.79
N PHE A 54 -0.51 -0.04 8.72
CA PHE A 54 0.92 -0.25 8.56
C PHE A 54 1.42 -1.25 9.61
N VAL A 55 1.62 -2.50 9.21
CA VAL A 55 1.99 -3.60 10.12
C VAL A 55 3.40 -4.10 9.76
N PRO A 56 4.45 -3.65 10.46
CA PRO A 56 5.84 -3.99 10.15
C PRO A 56 6.13 -5.50 10.10
N GLU A 57 5.43 -6.29 10.89
CA GLU A 57 5.54 -7.75 10.94
C GLU A 57 5.11 -8.40 9.62
N THR A 58 4.09 -7.85 8.97
CA THR A 58 3.60 -8.32 7.67
C THR A 58 4.48 -7.79 6.52
N ILE A 59 4.96 -6.55 6.62
CA ILE A 59 5.75 -5.90 5.57
C ILE A 59 7.23 -6.35 5.59
N GLY A 60 7.73 -6.74 6.77
CA GLY A 60 9.13 -6.99 7.07
C GLY A 60 9.87 -5.72 7.46
N ALA A 61 10.65 -5.76 8.55
CA ALA A 61 11.25 -4.57 9.18
C ALA A 61 12.02 -3.65 8.21
N THR A 62 12.85 -4.21 7.32
CA THR A 62 13.62 -3.43 6.34
C THR A 62 12.72 -2.70 5.33
N ASN A 63 11.67 -3.38 4.87
CA ASN A 63 10.72 -2.80 3.92
C ASN A 63 9.79 -1.81 4.61
N ALA A 64 9.41 -2.07 5.86
CA ALA A 64 8.60 -1.16 6.68
C ALA A 64 9.33 0.18 6.87
N ALA A 65 10.61 0.17 7.23
CA ALA A 65 11.36 1.42 7.35
C ALA A 65 11.41 2.22 6.03
N PHE A 66 11.51 1.54 4.88
CA PHE A 66 11.47 2.20 3.57
C PHE A 66 10.08 2.75 3.25
N TRP A 67 9.04 1.93 3.36
CA TRP A 67 7.66 2.30 3.04
C TRP A 67 7.13 3.38 3.97
N GLY A 68 7.49 3.34 5.25
CA GLY A 68 7.15 4.39 6.20
C GLY A 68 7.77 5.73 5.82
N ALA A 69 9.05 5.75 5.43
CA ALA A 69 9.70 6.97 4.95
C ALA A 69 9.09 7.49 3.64
N ALA A 70 8.80 6.59 2.69
CA ALA A 70 8.16 6.95 1.42
C ALA A 70 6.76 7.54 1.65
N LEU A 71 5.96 6.91 2.52
CA LEU A 71 4.62 7.39 2.85
C LEU A 71 4.67 8.76 3.55
N PHE A 72 5.56 8.90 4.53
CA PHE A 72 5.76 10.18 5.21
C PHE A 72 6.13 11.28 4.21
N GLN A 73 7.05 11.00 3.29
CA GLN A 73 7.44 11.94 2.24
C GLN A 73 6.27 12.28 1.31
N SER A 74 5.40 11.33 0.97
CA SER A 74 4.20 11.60 0.17
C SER A 74 3.23 12.56 0.87
N ILE A 75 3.04 12.41 2.19
CA ILE A 75 2.21 13.33 2.99
C ILE A 75 2.82 14.72 3.00
N VAL A 76 4.14 14.82 3.22
CA VAL A 76 4.87 16.10 3.17
C VAL A 76 4.72 16.76 1.80
N SER A 77 4.89 16.01 0.72
CA SER A 77 4.72 16.52 -0.64
C SER A 77 3.29 17.01 -0.90
N ALA A 78 2.26 16.29 -0.45
CA ALA A 78 0.87 16.71 -0.55
C ALA A 78 0.60 18.00 0.26
N THR A 79 1.24 18.13 1.42
CA THR A 79 1.18 19.34 2.25
C THR A 79 1.74 20.55 1.51
N PHE A 80 2.88 20.39 0.84
CA PHE A 80 3.46 21.47 0.03
C PHE A 80 2.57 21.80 -1.17
N ALA A 81 2.00 20.80 -1.84
CA ALA A 81 1.08 21.01 -2.97
C ALA A 81 -0.22 21.73 -2.54
N GLN A 82 -0.64 21.59 -1.28
CA GLN A 82 -1.75 22.38 -0.74
C GLN A 82 -1.41 23.87 -0.63
N GLN A 83 -0.13 24.25 -0.48
CA GLN A 83 0.25 25.66 -0.41
C GLN A 83 0.11 26.40 -1.74
N ASP A 84 -0.02 25.67 -2.85
CA ASP A 84 -0.37 26.23 -4.16
C ASP A 84 -1.83 26.72 -4.20
N GLU A 85 -2.68 26.28 -3.26
CA GLU A 85 -4.05 26.79 -3.15
C GLU A 85 -4.03 28.27 -2.75
N THR A 86 -4.55 29.13 -3.62
CA THR A 86 -4.52 30.59 -3.44
C THR A 86 -5.50 31.08 -2.39
N ASP A 87 -6.58 30.35 -2.14
CA ASP A 87 -7.57 30.67 -1.11
C ASP A 87 -7.14 30.10 0.26
N PRO A 88 -6.76 30.94 1.24
CA PRO A 88 -6.35 30.46 2.55
C PRO A 88 -7.46 29.70 3.30
N GLU A 89 -8.74 29.98 3.03
CA GLU A 89 -9.85 29.30 3.71
C GLU A 89 -10.02 27.85 3.23
N GLN A 90 -9.48 27.51 2.06
CA GLN A 90 -9.47 26.16 1.52
C GLN A 90 -8.24 25.34 1.97
N ARG A 91 -7.33 25.97 2.74
CA ARG A 91 -6.18 25.29 3.34
C ARG A 91 -6.55 24.70 4.69
N TRP A 92 -7.14 23.50 4.64
CA TRP A 92 -7.55 22.76 5.83
C TRP A 92 -6.37 22.15 6.58
N ASP A 93 -6.47 22.15 7.90
CA ASP A 93 -5.57 21.37 8.75
C ASP A 93 -5.81 19.87 8.53
N TRP A 94 -4.73 19.11 8.34
CA TRP A 94 -4.79 17.66 8.10
C TRP A 94 -3.83 16.93 9.05
N PRO A 95 -4.24 16.72 10.31
CA PRO A 95 -3.37 16.17 11.34
C PRO A 95 -2.98 14.73 11.05
N LEU A 96 -1.70 14.42 11.25
CA LEU A 96 -1.13 13.09 11.05
C LEU A 96 -1.03 12.37 12.40
N PHE A 97 -1.74 11.25 12.54
CA PHE A 97 -1.64 10.36 13.69
C PHE A 97 -0.75 9.16 13.34
N VAL A 98 0.31 8.96 14.12
CA VAL A 98 1.27 7.87 13.90
C VAL A 98 1.41 7.07 15.19
N ASP A 99 0.98 5.82 15.12
CA ASP A 99 1.30 4.84 16.16
C ASP A 99 2.75 4.37 16.01
N GLU A 100 3.42 4.12 17.13
CA GLU A 100 4.84 3.74 17.18
C GLU A 100 5.76 4.64 16.31
N VAL A 101 5.74 5.94 16.57
CA VAL A 101 6.40 6.98 15.75
C VAL A 101 7.91 6.75 15.56
N GLN A 102 8.58 6.06 16.48
CA GLN A 102 9.98 5.65 16.38
C GLN A 102 10.25 4.79 15.14
N MET A 103 9.25 4.10 14.59
CA MET A 103 9.39 3.30 13.38
C MET A 103 9.58 4.17 12.12
N PHE A 104 9.18 5.44 12.18
CA PHE A 104 9.25 6.38 11.06
C PHE A 104 10.42 7.36 11.18
N VAL A 105 10.97 7.52 12.39
CA VAL A 105 12.09 8.43 12.65
C VAL A 105 13.33 7.63 13.02
N LYS A 106 14.33 7.68 12.15
CA LYS A 106 15.64 7.16 12.52
C LYS A 106 16.31 8.11 13.49
N ALA A 107 16.76 7.60 14.64
CA ALA A 107 17.50 8.37 15.65
C ALA A 107 18.71 9.14 15.05
N GLU A 108 19.39 8.56 14.05
CA GLU A 108 20.52 9.16 13.33
C GLU A 108 20.13 10.41 12.51
N ARG A 109 18.84 10.66 12.27
CA ARG A 109 18.31 11.77 11.46
C ARG A 109 17.25 12.57 12.21
N ALA A 110 17.33 12.62 13.54
CA ALA A 110 16.38 13.34 14.39
C ALA A 110 16.24 14.83 14.02
N GLU A 111 17.35 15.49 13.63
CA GLU A 111 17.37 16.90 13.23
C GLU A 111 16.59 17.17 11.93
N ASP A 112 16.60 16.21 11.00
CA ASP A 112 15.80 16.29 9.77
C ASP A 112 14.30 16.19 10.10
N ALA A 113 13.95 15.27 11.02
CA ALA A 113 12.57 15.08 11.48
C ALA A 113 12.03 16.32 12.21
N GLU A 114 12.83 16.93 13.09
CA GLU A 114 12.47 18.16 13.79
C GLU A 114 12.19 19.32 12.82
N ARG A 115 13.12 19.57 11.88
CA ARG A 115 12.96 20.62 10.86
C ARG A 115 11.75 20.37 9.97
N MET A 116 11.43 19.12 9.71
CA MET A 116 10.30 18.73 8.91
C MET A 116 8.99 18.97 9.67
N TRP A 117 8.86 18.46 10.90
CA TRP A 117 7.66 18.64 11.72
C TRP A 117 7.37 20.10 12.05
N THR A 118 8.41 20.89 12.30
CA THR A 118 8.26 22.34 12.52
C THR A 118 7.69 23.03 11.28
N ARG A 119 8.12 22.63 10.07
CA ARG A 119 7.63 23.19 8.81
C ARG A 119 6.24 22.69 8.45
N THR A 120 5.95 21.40 8.57
CA THR A 120 4.62 20.86 8.27
C THR A 120 3.56 21.43 9.21
N ARG A 121 3.91 21.68 10.48
CA ARG A 121 3.02 22.33 11.45
C ARG A 121 2.58 23.72 11.00
N SER A 122 3.47 24.55 10.46
CA SER A 122 3.09 25.88 9.95
C SER A 122 2.21 25.83 8.70
N MET A 123 2.12 24.66 8.05
CA MET A 123 1.33 24.41 6.84
C MET A 123 0.07 23.58 7.13
N GLY A 124 -0.38 23.52 8.39
CA GLY A 124 -1.62 22.81 8.79
C GLY A 124 -1.48 21.30 8.99
N VAL A 125 -0.28 20.73 8.88
CA VAL A 125 -0.03 19.30 9.13
C VAL A 125 0.76 19.11 10.42
N GLY A 126 0.01 19.04 11.53
CA GLY A 126 0.52 18.69 12.85
C GLY A 126 0.69 17.18 13.02
N LEU A 127 1.78 16.75 13.66
CA LEU A 127 2.01 15.35 14.01
C LEU A 127 1.53 15.06 15.44
N ILE A 128 0.76 13.97 15.58
CA ILE A 128 0.43 13.33 16.84
C ILE A 128 1.06 11.94 16.81
N GLY A 129 2.18 11.77 17.51
CA GLY A 129 2.91 10.50 17.59
C GLY A 129 2.67 9.80 18.93
N ALA A 130 2.41 8.49 18.89
CA ALA A 130 2.46 7.63 20.08
C ALA A 130 3.79 6.86 20.11
N HIS A 131 4.35 6.68 21.30
CA HIS A 131 5.53 5.86 21.56
C HIS A 131 5.47 5.30 22.99
N GLN A 132 6.17 4.20 23.25
CA GLN A 132 6.13 3.54 24.57
C GLN A 132 7.20 4.05 25.54
N GLY A 133 8.32 4.57 25.03
CA GLY A 133 9.39 5.13 25.87
C GLY A 133 10.27 6.11 25.10
N LEU A 134 10.89 7.05 25.82
CA LEU A 134 11.79 8.05 25.22
C LEU A 134 13.09 7.41 24.70
N ASN A 135 13.55 6.34 25.35
CA ASN A 135 14.71 5.57 24.90
C ASN A 135 14.57 5.02 23.47
N GLN A 136 13.36 4.71 23.01
CA GLN A 136 13.09 4.20 21.66
C GLN A 136 13.27 5.27 20.58
N LEU A 137 13.14 6.54 20.94
CA LEU A 137 13.32 7.68 20.04
C LEU A 137 14.81 8.06 19.90
N GLY A 138 15.63 7.64 20.86
CA GLY A 138 17.03 8.03 20.99
C GLY A 138 17.19 9.41 21.67
N GLU A 139 18.33 9.64 22.31
CA GLU A 139 18.55 10.81 23.18
C GLU A 139 18.25 12.15 22.50
N LYS A 140 18.71 12.33 21.26
CA LYS A 140 18.46 13.58 20.49
C LYS A 140 16.98 13.82 20.25
N LEU A 141 16.25 12.81 19.79
CA LEU A 141 14.84 12.96 19.46
C LEU A 141 13.97 13.04 20.71
N GLY A 142 14.31 12.31 21.77
CA GLY A 142 13.65 12.41 23.08
C GLY A 142 13.75 13.83 23.66
N GLY A 143 14.94 14.43 23.60
CA GLY A 143 15.14 15.83 24.00
C GLY A 143 14.35 16.82 23.15
N ILE A 144 14.27 16.60 21.83
CA ILE A 144 13.44 17.40 20.92
C ILE A 144 11.96 17.22 21.26
N VAL A 145 11.49 16.00 21.50
CA VAL A 145 10.09 15.71 21.84
C VAL A 145 9.65 16.41 23.12
N LEU A 146 10.49 16.37 24.15
CA LEU A 146 10.22 17.05 25.43
C LEU A 146 10.20 18.58 25.32
N ASN A 147 11.01 19.16 24.42
CA ASN A 147 11.22 20.62 24.34
C ASN A 147 10.46 21.32 23.19
N VAL A 148 10.25 20.64 22.07
CA VAL A 148 9.78 21.22 20.80
C VAL A 148 8.30 20.90 20.53
N ILE A 149 7.80 19.76 21.03
CA ILE A 149 6.40 19.39 20.77
C ILE A 149 5.49 20.23 21.65
N GLY A 150 4.54 20.89 20.97
CA GLY A 150 3.58 21.80 21.57
C GLY A 150 2.56 21.13 22.48
N GLY A 151 2.73 19.87 22.90
CA GLY A 151 1.84 19.19 23.82
C GLY A 151 2.32 17.78 24.15
N MET A 152 1.89 17.25 25.29
CA MET A 152 2.24 15.91 25.78
C MET A 152 0.99 15.26 26.36
N CYS A 153 0.85 13.95 26.18
CA CYS A 153 -0.17 13.14 26.82
C CYS A 153 0.46 11.83 27.30
N LEU A 154 0.47 11.62 28.60
CA LEU A 154 0.96 10.41 29.25
C LEU A 154 -0.25 9.62 29.75
N THR A 155 -0.39 8.41 29.22
CA THR A 155 -1.61 7.59 29.35
C THR A 155 -1.49 6.45 30.36
N SER A 156 -0.29 6.24 30.89
CA SER A 156 0.05 5.19 31.85
C SER A 156 1.31 5.55 32.59
N GLY A 157 1.51 4.98 33.77
CA GLY A 157 2.71 5.18 34.55
C GLY A 157 3.98 4.76 33.81
N VAL A 158 4.99 5.61 33.83
CA VAL A 158 6.28 5.39 33.15
C VAL A 158 7.37 5.25 34.19
N ARG A 159 8.17 4.17 34.12
CA ARG A 159 9.28 3.93 35.07
C ARG A 159 10.62 4.36 34.50
N ASP A 160 10.93 3.90 33.28
CA ASP A 160 12.26 4.05 32.70
C ASP A 160 12.59 5.51 32.35
N ASP A 161 11.59 6.30 31.96
CA ASP A 161 11.77 7.72 31.57
C ASP A 161 11.51 8.71 32.71
N THR A 162 11.23 8.23 33.93
CA THR A 162 10.80 9.07 35.06
C THR A 162 11.79 10.20 35.34
N ARG A 163 13.09 9.89 35.30
CA ARG A 163 14.15 10.86 35.58
C ARG A 163 14.11 12.03 34.60
N ASP A 164 13.94 11.74 33.32
CA ASP A 164 13.95 12.75 32.26
C ASP A 164 12.68 13.61 32.33
N LEU A 165 11.53 13.00 32.64
CA LEU A 165 10.26 13.70 32.86
C LEU A 165 10.32 14.63 34.08
N VAL A 166 10.82 14.16 35.22
CA VAL A 166 11.00 14.99 36.43
C VAL A 166 11.93 16.17 36.13
N ASN A 167 13.03 15.95 35.42
CA ASN A 167 13.94 17.03 35.04
C ASN A 167 13.29 18.03 34.10
N ALA A 168 12.54 17.56 33.09
CA ALA A 168 11.85 18.43 32.13
C ALA A 168 10.79 19.32 32.80
N TYR A 169 10.17 18.83 33.88
CA TYR A 169 9.12 19.53 34.61
C TYR A 169 9.53 19.98 36.02
N ALA A 170 10.84 20.15 36.27
CA ALA A 170 11.37 20.47 37.60
C ALA A 170 10.75 21.75 38.22
N ASN A 171 10.38 22.72 37.38
CA ASN A 171 9.75 23.98 37.79
C ASN A 171 8.33 23.82 38.36
N GLN A 172 7.72 22.64 38.23
CA GLN A 172 6.37 22.34 38.73
C GLN A 172 6.37 21.54 40.03
N GLY A 173 7.55 21.17 40.55
CA GLY A 173 7.69 20.43 41.82
C GLY A 173 7.26 18.96 41.77
N LEU A 174 7.11 18.40 40.57
CA LEU A 174 6.70 17.01 40.35
C LEU A 174 7.75 16.02 40.88
N GLN A 175 7.26 14.92 41.44
CA GLN A 175 8.05 13.83 41.99
C GLN A 175 7.98 12.59 41.08
N PRO A 176 8.93 11.64 41.23
CA PRO A 176 8.89 10.38 40.49
C PRO A 176 7.56 9.60 40.64
N GLU A 177 6.92 9.70 41.79
CA GLU A 177 5.64 9.06 42.11
C GLU A 177 4.49 9.61 41.25
N ASP A 178 4.54 10.88 40.86
CA ASP A 178 3.51 11.51 40.03
C ASP A 178 3.47 10.91 38.62
N PHE A 179 4.63 10.48 38.09
CA PHE A 179 4.74 9.86 36.77
C PHE A 179 4.56 8.35 36.82
N THR A 180 5.04 7.68 37.86
CA THR A 180 4.94 6.21 37.98
C THR A 180 3.56 5.76 38.46
N GLY A 181 2.83 6.64 39.15
CA GLY A 181 1.52 6.36 39.75
C GLY A 181 0.33 6.46 38.78
N VAL A 182 0.52 6.97 37.56
CA VAL A 182 -0.58 7.18 36.61
C VAL A 182 -1.24 5.86 36.23
N LYS A 183 -2.53 5.73 36.54
CA LYS A 183 -3.30 4.51 36.30
C LYS A 183 -3.80 4.44 34.85
N PRO A 184 -3.43 3.37 34.10
CA PRO A 184 -3.88 3.22 32.73
C PRO A 184 -5.41 3.25 32.64
N ARG A 185 -5.94 4.02 31.67
CA ARG A 185 -7.39 4.16 31.38
C ARG A 185 -8.23 4.84 32.48
N GLU A 186 -7.64 5.24 33.60
CA GLU A 186 -8.33 5.95 34.68
C GLU A 186 -7.84 7.41 34.80
N GLU A 187 -6.54 7.61 34.59
CA GLU A 187 -5.87 8.90 34.77
C GLU A 187 -4.93 9.17 33.61
N LEU A 188 -4.74 10.44 33.29
CA LEU A 188 -3.83 10.94 32.27
C LEU A 188 -3.07 12.14 32.83
N LEU A 189 -1.82 12.33 32.39
CA LEU A 189 -1.14 13.61 32.53
C LEU A 189 -1.03 14.26 31.15
N ILE A 190 -1.53 15.47 31.02
CA ILE A 190 -1.54 16.20 29.75
C ILE A 190 -0.88 17.56 29.89
N ARG A 191 -0.30 18.05 28.81
CA ARG A 191 0.24 19.40 28.68
C ARG A 191 -0.12 19.89 27.29
N PHE A 192 -0.65 21.10 27.21
CA PHE A 192 -0.85 21.80 25.95
C PHE A 192 -0.89 23.31 26.22
N PRO A 193 -0.42 24.14 25.29
CA PRO A 193 -0.47 25.57 25.42
C PRO A 193 -1.89 26.05 25.19
N VAL A 194 -2.33 26.99 26.01
CA VAL A 194 -3.61 27.69 25.87
C VAL A 194 -3.30 29.16 25.63
N GLU A 195 -3.83 29.74 24.55
CA GLU A 195 -3.58 31.14 24.17
C GLU A 195 -2.08 31.51 24.14
N ARG A 196 -1.24 30.59 23.65
CA ARG A 196 0.24 30.70 23.61
C ARG A 196 0.94 30.73 24.97
N ARG A 197 0.24 30.40 26.05
CA ARG A 197 0.83 30.17 27.38
C ARG A 197 0.99 28.68 27.61
N ASP A 198 2.17 28.28 28.07
CA ASP A 198 2.36 26.93 28.57
C ASP A 198 1.65 26.80 29.91
N MET A 199 0.71 25.85 29.99
CA MET A 199 -0.08 25.61 31.19
C MET A 199 0.62 24.68 32.18
N GLY A 200 1.77 24.11 31.79
CA GLY A 200 2.40 23.05 32.54
C GLY A 200 1.65 21.72 32.43
N LEU A 201 2.00 20.77 33.28
CA LEU A 201 1.39 19.45 33.33
C LEU A 201 0.12 19.52 34.19
N MET A 202 -0.97 18.93 33.69
CA MET A 202 -2.25 18.84 34.39
C MET A 202 -2.74 17.41 34.36
N SER A 203 -3.45 16.99 35.41
CA SER A 203 -4.15 15.72 35.40
C SER A 203 -5.45 15.81 34.59
N ALA A 204 -5.82 14.71 33.96
CA ALA A 204 -7.06 14.57 33.23
C ALA A 204 -7.63 13.16 33.39
N ILE A 205 -8.95 13.03 33.20
CA ILE A 205 -9.66 11.76 33.26
C ILE A 205 -10.11 11.44 31.82
N PRO A 206 -9.77 10.25 31.28
CA PRO A 206 -10.22 9.85 29.97
C PRO A 206 -11.75 9.73 29.98
N ARG A 207 -12.40 10.27 28.94
CA ARG A 207 -13.84 10.10 28.77
C ARG A 207 -14.15 8.63 28.46
N GLU A 208 -15.31 8.17 28.88
CA GLU A 208 -15.84 6.88 28.45
C GLU A 208 -15.93 6.83 26.92
N ARG A 209 -15.61 5.66 26.36
CA ARG A 209 -15.76 5.41 24.93
C ARG A 209 -17.23 5.66 24.57
N PRO A 210 -17.53 6.47 23.53
CA PRO A 210 -18.89 6.62 23.06
C PRO A 210 -19.52 5.25 22.77
N PRO A 211 -20.81 5.05 23.09
CA PRO A 211 -21.48 3.79 22.76
C PRO A 211 -21.35 3.53 21.26
N GLU A 212 -21.18 2.26 20.90
CA GLU A 212 -21.07 1.86 19.50
C GLU A 212 -22.33 2.30 18.76
N GLN A 213 -22.17 3.15 17.74
CA GLN A 213 -23.33 3.60 16.97
C GLN A 213 -23.91 2.41 16.22
N PRO A 214 -25.23 2.13 16.34
CA PRO A 214 -25.85 1.09 15.55
C PRO A 214 -25.66 1.39 14.07
N ALA A 215 -25.34 0.37 13.28
CA ALA A 215 -25.22 0.52 11.83
C ALA A 215 -26.51 1.17 11.29
N PRO A 216 -26.42 2.17 10.42
CA PRO A 216 -27.60 2.87 9.93
C PRO A 216 -28.56 1.88 9.27
N ALA A 217 -29.85 1.94 9.65
CA ALA A 217 -30.87 1.03 9.12
C ALA A 217 -31.09 1.31 7.63
N HIS A 218 -30.71 0.35 6.77
CA HIS A 218 -30.91 0.43 5.32
C HIS A 218 -31.79 -0.73 4.87
N PRO A 219 -32.69 -0.51 3.90
CA PRO A 219 -33.58 -1.56 3.40
C PRO A 219 -32.74 -2.68 2.74
N PRO A 220 -33.15 -3.95 2.92
CA PRO A 220 -32.47 -5.10 2.33
C PRO A 220 -32.80 -5.16 0.84
N THR A 221 -32.14 -4.33 0.03
CA THR A 221 -32.20 -4.52 -1.43
C THR A 221 -31.22 -5.61 -1.83
N ALA A 222 -31.72 -6.55 -2.64
CA ALA A 222 -30.87 -7.48 -3.37
C ALA A 222 -29.81 -6.68 -4.15
N ARG A 223 -28.58 -7.20 -4.20
CA ARG A 223 -27.48 -6.54 -4.91
C ARG A 223 -27.86 -6.51 -6.40
N PRO A 224 -28.07 -5.34 -7.02
CA PRO A 224 -28.32 -5.32 -8.44
C PRO A 224 -27.04 -5.79 -9.16
N PRO A 225 -27.19 -6.62 -10.19
CA PRO A 225 -26.03 -7.08 -10.95
C PRO A 225 -25.34 -5.91 -11.61
N PHE A 226 -24.01 -5.98 -11.71
CA PHE A 226 -23.24 -5.03 -12.50
C PHE A 226 -23.71 -5.10 -13.95
N THR A 227 -24.05 -3.95 -14.54
CA THR A 227 -24.55 -3.87 -15.92
C THR A 227 -23.46 -3.28 -16.80
N PRO A 228 -22.94 -4.03 -17.80
CA PRO A 228 -21.96 -3.50 -18.74
C PRO A 228 -22.53 -2.31 -19.52
N ALA A 229 -21.71 -1.28 -19.76
CA ALA A 229 -22.08 -0.09 -20.51
C ALA A 229 -22.12 -0.32 -22.03
N SER A 230 -21.53 -1.41 -22.54
CA SER A 230 -21.54 -1.75 -23.96
C SER A 230 -21.45 -3.27 -24.21
N PRO A 231 -21.82 -3.75 -25.41
CA PRO A 231 -21.62 -5.15 -25.79
C PRO A 231 -20.14 -5.59 -25.76
N ALA A 232 -19.22 -4.68 -26.09
CA ALA A 232 -17.79 -4.95 -26.03
C ALA A 232 -17.33 -5.19 -24.58
N GLU A 233 -17.80 -4.36 -23.66
CA GLU A 233 -17.52 -4.54 -22.24
C GLU A 233 -18.16 -5.82 -21.69
N ALA A 234 -19.35 -6.20 -22.14
CA ALA A 234 -19.98 -7.45 -21.72
C ALA A 234 -19.09 -8.66 -22.07
N LEU A 235 -18.42 -8.62 -23.22
CA LEU A 235 -17.46 -9.65 -23.62
C LEU A 235 -16.18 -9.63 -22.76
N ASP A 236 -15.68 -8.44 -22.44
CA ASP A 236 -14.50 -8.28 -21.58
C ASP A 236 -14.83 -8.74 -20.14
N LEU A 237 -16.02 -8.46 -19.63
CA LEU A 237 -16.53 -8.95 -18.35
C LEU A 237 -16.63 -10.47 -18.33
N ALA A 238 -17.22 -11.08 -19.35
CA ALA A 238 -17.32 -12.54 -19.46
C ALA A 238 -15.94 -13.21 -19.47
N THR A 239 -14.95 -12.58 -20.11
CA THR A 239 -13.56 -13.04 -20.13
C THR A 239 -12.94 -12.98 -18.74
N LEU A 240 -13.14 -11.87 -18.02
CA LEU A 240 -12.68 -11.71 -16.65
C LEU A 240 -13.30 -12.77 -15.72
N GLU A 241 -14.61 -12.96 -15.80
CA GLU A 241 -15.34 -13.94 -14.98
C GLU A 241 -14.88 -15.38 -15.24
N ALA A 242 -14.59 -15.72 -16.50
CA ALA A 242 -14.06 -17.03 -16.86
C ALA A 242 -12.65 -17.26 -16.27
N LEU A 243 -11.79 -16.24 -16.25
CA LEU A 243 -10.49 -16.33 -15.61
C LEU A 243 -10.61 -16.44 -14.08
N GLU A 244 -11.53 -15.68 -13.47
CA GLU A 244 -11.81 -15.75 -12.03
C GLU A 244 -12.36 -17.12 -11.62
N GLN A 245 -13.20 -17.72 -12.46
CA GLN A 245 -13.66 -19.09 -12.29
C GLN A 245 -12.48 -20.07 -12.30
N GLY A 246 -11.57 -19.95 -13.28
CA GLY A 246 -10.37 -20.78 -13.34
C GLY A 246 -9.45 -20.62 -12.12
N VAL A 247 -9.32 -19.40 -11.58
CA VAL A 247 -8.60 -19.17 -10.30
C VAL A 247 -9.31 -19.88 -9.15
N ARG A 248 -10.63 -19.74 -9.03
CA ARG A 248 -11.41 -20.37 -7.95
C ARG A 248 -11.30 -21.89 -7.98
N GLU A 249 -11.36 -22.48 -9.16
CA GLU A 249 -11.15 -23.92 -9.35
C GLU A 249 -9.73 -24.34 -8.96
N ALA A 250 -8.71 -23.60 -9.39
CA ALA A 250 -7.32 -23.90 -9.06
C ALA A 250 -7.00 -23.75 -7.55
N LEU A 251 -7.61 -22.78 -6.87
CA LEU A 251 -7.51 -22.63 -5.41
C LEU A 251 -8.18 -23.80 -4.69
N ALA A 252 -9.32 -24.28 -5.20
CA ALA A 252 -10.03 -25.41 -4.62
C ALA A 252 -9.25 -26.72 -4.79
N THR A 253 -8.55 -26.91 -5.91
CA THR A 253 -7.73 -28.12 -6.15
C THR A 253 -6.34 -28.07 -5.52
N HIS A 254 -5.83 -26.87 -5.20
CA HIS A 254 -4.51 -26.67 -4.60
C HIS A 254 -4.57 -25.77 -3.36
N PRO A 255 -5.23 -26.19 -2.27
CA PRO A 255 -5.38 -25.39 -1.05
C PRO A 255 -4.03 -25.11 -0.34
N ASP A 256 -3.01 -25.92 -0.60
CA ASP A 256 -1.66 -25.76 -0.01
C ASP A 256 -0.84 -24.64 -0.68
N LEU A 257 -1.29 -24.13 -1.83
CA LEU A 257 -0.58 -23.06 -2.53
C LEU A 257 -1.05 -21.69 -2.06
N LEU A 258 -0.09 -20.77 -1.92
CA LEU A 258 -0.41 -19.36 -1.71
C LEU A 258 -1.24 -18.82 -2.89
N PRO A 259 -2.32 -18.04 -2.64
CA PRO A 259 -3.18 -17.53 -3.70
C PRO A 259 -2.43 -16.79 -4.81
N GLU A 260 -1.39 -16.03 -4.48
CA GLU A 260 -0.52 -15.31 -5.41
C GLU A 260 0.15 -16.24 -6.42
N THR A 261 0.53 -17.45 -5.97
CA THR A 261 1.12 -18.47 -6.84
C THR A 261 0.09 -18.96 -7.86
N VAL A 262 -1.16 -19.12 -7.42
CA VAL A 262 -2.26 -19.53 -8.30
C VAL A 262 -2.60 -18.42 -9.30
N TYR A 263 -2.74 -17.17 -8.87
CA TYR A 263 -2.97 -16.03 -9.76
C TYR A 263 -1.90 -15.93 -10.86
N ARG A 264 -0.62 -16.08 -10.49
CA ARG A 264 0.50 -16.05 -11.45
C ARG A 264 0.47 -17.22 -12.42
N ALA A 265 0.16 -18.42 -11.94
CA ALA A 265 0.07 -19.60 -12.80
C ALA A 265 -1.05 -19.47 -13.83
N VAL A 266 -2.25 -19.04 -13.39
CA VAL A 266 -3.39 -18.78 -14.27
C VAL A 266 -3.07 -17.71 -15.30
N ALA A 267 -2.53 -16.57 -14.85
CA ALA A 267 -2.12 -15.48 -15.74
C ALA A 267 -1.08 -15.96 -16.78
N HIS A 268 -0.09 -16.74 -16.36
CA HIS A 268 0.96 -17.25 -17.25
C HIS A 268 0.42 -18.22 -18.31
N ALA A 269 -0.45 -19.15 -17.91
CA ALA A 269 -1.09 -20.09 -18.82
C ALA A 269 -1.95 -19.36 -19.86
N TRP A 270 -2.81 -18.45 -19.40
CA TRP A 270 -3.70 -17.68 -20.26
C TRP A 270 -2.93 -16.79 -21.25
N LEU A 271 -1.95 -16.03 -20.76
CA LEU A 271 -1.15 -15.15 -21.62
C LEU A 271 -0.30 -15.92 -22.64
N SER A 272 0.13 -17.15 -22.33
CA SER A 272 0.84 -18.00 -23.28
C SER A 272 -0.05 -18.45 -24.43
N ALA A 273 -1.28 -18.89 -24.10
CA ALA A 273 -2.26 -19.29 -25.10
C ALA A 273 -2.64 -18.09 -26.00
N LEU A 274 -2.94 -16.93 -25.40
CA LEU A 274 -3.22 -15.71 -26.15
C LEU A 274 -2.09 -15.31 -27.08
N HIS A 275 -0.84 -15.35 -26.61
CA HIS A 275 0.31 -14.98 -27.46
C HIS A 275 0.43 -15.89 -28.69
N GLN A 276 0.19 -17.20 -28.53
CA GLN A 276 0.19 -18.14 -29.65
C GLN A 276 -0.93 -17.83 -30.65
N GLU A 277 -2.14 -17.58 -30.18
CA GLU A 277 -3.30 -17.24 -31.03
C GLU A 277 -3.10 -15.92 -31.78
N TYR A 278 -2.68 -14.86 -31.09
CA TYR A 278 -2.42 -13.56 -31.72
C TYR A 278 -1.31 -13.66 -32.76
N ARG A 279 -0.24 -14.42 -32.49
CA ARG A 279 0.83 -14.65 -33.47
C ARG A 279 0.32 -15.41 -34.70
N ALA A 280 -0.46 -16.47 -34.50
CA ALA A 280 -1.05 -17.23 -35.61
C ALA A 280 -1.98 -16.35 -36.47
N ALA A 281 -2.78 -15.49 -35.84
CA ALA A 281 -3.66 -14.56 -36.54
C ALA A 281 -2.90 -13.48 -37.33
N LEU A 282 -1.82 -12.93 -36.77
CA LEU A 282 -0.97 -11.92 -37.43
C LEU A 282 -0.19 -12.52 -38.61
N ASP A 283 0.29 -13.76 -38.46
CA ASP A 283 0.98 -14.52 -39.50
C ASP A 283 0.03 -14.82 -40.68
N ALA A 284 -1.19 -15.29 -40.38
CA ALA A 284 -2.24 -15.51 -41.38
C ALA A 284 -2.67 -14.24 -42.12
N ALA A 285 -2.55 -13.07 -41.47
CA ALA A 285 -2.90 -11.78 -42.07
C ALA A 285 -1.75 -11.13 -42.88
N GLY A 286 -0.56 -11.75 -42.92
CA GLY A 286 0.61 -11.22 -43.64
C GLY A 286 1.13 -9.89 -43.09
N ARG A 287 0.86 -9.57 -41.82
CA ARG A 287 1.07 -8.23 -41.22
C ARG A 287 2.47 -7.98 -40.63
N ALA A 288 3.43 -8.88 -40.82
CA ALA A 288 4.79 -8.71 -40.31
C ALA A 288 5.85 -9.41 -41.16
N THR A 289 7.05 -8.83 -41.21
CA THR A 289 8.20 -9.31 -41.99
C THR A 289 9.20 -10.13 -41.16
N SER A 290 9.02 -10.24 -39.84
CA SER A 290 9.91 -11.02 -38.96
C SER A 290 9.19 -11.59 -37.73
N ALA A 291 9.74 -12.68 -37.17
CA ALA A 291 9.24 -13.31 -35.95
C ALA A 291 9.27 -12.39 -34.72
N SER A 292 10.25 -11.47 -34.66
CA SER A 292 10.35 -10.46 -33.61
C SER A 292 9.18 -9.48 -33.68
N GLN A 293 8.88 -8.94 -34.87
CA GLN A 293 7.79 -8.00 -35.06
C GLN A 293 6.41 -8.63 -34.80
N LEU A 294 6.22 -9.90 -35.20
CA LEU A 294 5.00 -10.65 -34.86
C LEU A 294 4.81 -10.75 -33.35
N SER A 295 5.89 -11.04 -32.61
CA SER A 295 5.84 -11.16 -31.16
C SER A 295 5.55 -9.82 -30.48
N ASP A 296 6.15 -8.73 -30.95
CA ASP A 296 5.93 -7.38 -30.41
C ASP A 296 4.50 -6.89 -30.65
N GLN A 297 3.97 -7.10 -31.87
CA GLN A 297 2.58 -6.75 -32.20
C GLN A 297 1.58 -7.59 -31.39
N ALA A 298 1.84 -8.89 -31.21
CA ALA A 298 1.01 -9.74 -30.37
C ALA A 298 1.00 -9.26 -28.91
N TRP A 299 2.16 -8.91 -28.34
CA TRP A 299 2.22 -8.36 -26.99
C TRP A 299 1.55 -6.99 -26.87
N ALA A 300 1.65 -6.13 -27.87
CA ALA A 300 0.92 -4.86 -27.87
C ALA A 300 -0.61 -5.08 -27.81
N ALA A 301 -1.13 -6.04 -28.57
CA ALA A 301 -2.55 -6.39 -28.53
C ALA A 301 -2.97 -6.99 -27.18
N ILE A 302 -2.14 -7.85 -26.60
CA ILE A 302 -2.42 -8.42 -25.27
C ILE A 302 -2.39 -7.36 -24.18
N GLN A 303 -1.45 -6.41 -24.23
CA GLN A 303 -1.42 -5.29 -23.28
C GLN A 303 -2.70 -4.45 -23.37
N HIS A 304 -3.20 -4.20 -24.58
CA HIS A 304 -4.47 -3.50 -24.76
C HIS A 304 -5.65 -4.28 -24.15
N LEU A 305 -5.70 -5.60 -24.33
CA LEU A 305 -6.71 -6.45 -23.70
C LEU A 305 -6.61 -6.41 -22.16
N ILE A 306 -5.42 -6.46 -21.59
CA ILE A 306 -5.23 -6.37 -20.13
C ILE A 306 -5.77 -5.03 -19.61
N GLU A 307 -5.54 -3.92 -20.31
CA GLU A 307 -6.09 -2.61 -19.93
C GLU A 307 -7.63 -2.57 -20.03
N GLN A 308 -8.22 -3.20 -21.05
CA GLN A 308 -9.68 -3.33 -21.17
C GLN A 308 -10.27 -4.13 -19.99
N LEU A 309 -9.67 -5.28 -19.66
CA LEU A 309 -10.07 -6.10 -18.52
C LEU A 309 -9.91 -5.34 -17.19
N ARG A 310 -8.86 -4.52 -17.07
CA ARG A 310 -8.68 -3.64 -15.90
C ARG A 310 -9.80 -2.61 -15.80
N ALA A 311 -10.18 -1.97 -16.90
CA ALA A 311 -11.22 -0.95 -16.91
C ALA A 311 -12.58 -1.50 -16.47
N VAL A 312 -12.97 -2.68 -16.98
CA VAL A 312 -14.22 -3.34 -16.54
C VAL A 312 -14.13 -3.85 -15.11
N ALA A 313 -12.99 -4.43 -14.69
CA ALA A 313 -12.78 -4.86 -13.31
C ALA A 313 -12.90 -3.70 -12.32
N THR A 314 -12.34 -2.54 -12.66
CA THR A 314 -12.36 -1.33 -11.83
C THR A 314 -13.79 -0.81 -11.67
N ARG A 315 -14.56 -0.73 -12.77
CA ARG A 315 -15.97 -0.29 -12.68
C ARG A 315 -16.86 -1.27 -11.94
N ARG A 316 -16.67 -2.57 -12.13
CA ARG A 316 -17.37 -3.59 -11.34
C ARG A 316 -17.03 -3.46 -9.84
N ALA A 317 -15.77 -3.20 -9.51
CA ALA A 317 -15.35 -3.00 -8.12
C ALA A 317 -15.92 -1.71 -7.51
N GLN A 318 -15.97 -0.60 -8.26
CA GLN A 318 -16.61 0.66 -7.83
C GLN A 318 -18.11 0.49 -7.59
N HIS A 319 -18.82 -0.16 -8.51
CA HIS A 319 -20.24 -0.54 -8.34
C HIS A 319 -20.44 -1.36 -7.06
N ASP A 320 -19.56 -2.32 -6.80
CA ASP A 320 -19.62 -3.15 -5.60
C ASP A 320 -19.34 -2.37 -4.31
N ALA A 321 -18.41 -1.42 -4.36
CA ALA A 321 -18.11 -0.53 -3.24
C ALA A 321 -19.31 0.37 -2.89
N GLU A 322 -19.96 0.96 -3.89
CA GLU A 322 -21.17 1.78 -3.70
C GLU A 322 -22.27 0.99 -3.00
N HIS A 323 -22.46 -0.28 -3.41
CA HIS A 323 -23.42 -1.16 -2.75
C HIS A 323 -22.98 -1.61 -1.35
N LEU A 324 -21.69 -1.78 -1.10
CA LEU A 324 -21.18 -2.16 0.21
C LEU A 324 -21.42 -1.05 1.25
N VAL A 325 -21.25 0.21 0.86
CA VAL A 325 -21.52 1.39 1.72
C VAL A 325 -23.00 1.47 2.11
N GLN A 326 -23.90 1.09 1.21
CA GLN A 326 -25.36 1.18 1.41
C GLN A 326 -25.93 0.03 2.27
N ARG A 327 -25.13 -0.96 2.67
CA ARG A 327 -25.59 -2.15 3.37
C ARG A 327 -25.28 -2.12 4.87
N PRO A 328 -26.11 -2.78 5.70
CA PRO A 328 -25.75 -3.03 7.09
C PRO A 328 -24.39 -3.75 7.15
N ARG A 329 -23.51 -3.32 8.06
CA ARG A 329 -22.24 -4.00 8.30
C ARG A 329 -22.51 -5.41 8.82
N THR A 330 -22.24 -6.42 7.98
CA THR A 330 -22.31 -7.84 8.37
C THR A 330 -20.97 -8.37 8.85
N LEU A 331 -19.88 -7.68 8.51
CA LEU A 331 -18.52 -7.98 8.91
C LEU A 331 -18.07 -7.03 10.04
N PRO A 332 -17.09 -7.44 10.86
CA PRO A 332 -16.35 -6.54 11.73
C PRO A 332 -15.87 -5.27 11.00
N ALA A 333 -15.80 -4.14 11.71
CA ALA A 333 -15.54 -2.83 11.10
C ALA A 333 -14.23 -2.78 10.30
N ASP A 334 -13.18 -3.42 10.80
CA ASP A 334 -11.87 -3.53 10.13
C ASP A 334 -11.96 -4.33 8.83
N GLN A 335 -12.67 -5.46 8.82
CA GLN A 335 -12.88 -6.29 7.63
C GLN A 335 -13.76 -5.58 6.60
N HIS A 336 -14.80 -4.89 7.05
CA HIS A 336 -15.66 -4.08 6.18
C HIS A 336 -14.85 -2.97 5.50
N LEU A 337 -14.04 -2.22 6.26
CA LEU A 337 -13.19 -1.16 5.72
C LEU A 337 -12.14 -1.71 4.75
N ALA A 338 -11.52 -2.86 5.08
CA ALA A 338 -10.58 -3.51 4.19
C ALA A 338 -11.24 -3.94 2.87
N GLN A 339 -12.44 -4.52 2.94
CA GLN A 339 -13.19 -4.91 1.74
C GLN A 339 -13.57 -3.68 0.89
N LEU A 340 -14.06 -2.62 1.53
CA LEU A 340 -14.44 -1.39 0.84
C LEU A 340 -13.24 -0.73 0.16
N SER A 341 -12.11 -0.63 0.86
CA SER A 341 -10.87 -0.09 0.30
C SER A 341 -10.36 -0.95 -0.86
N GLN A 342 -10.38 -2.28 -0.73
CA GLN A 342 -9.99 -3.18 -1.81
C GLN A 342 -10.89 -3.04 -3.06
N GLN A 343 -12.16 -2.69 -2.88
CA GLN A 343 -13.11 -2.47 -3.99
C GLN A 343 -12.99 -1.07 -4.61
N ARG A 344 -12.70 -0.03 -3.82
CA ARG A 344 -12.54 1.34 -4.33
C ARG A 344 -11.18 1.58 -4.98
N ASP A 345 -10.13 1.20 -4.27
CA ASP A 345 -8.75 1.63 -4.54
C ASP A 345 -7.82 0.43 -4.77
N GLY A 346 -8.29 -0.79 -4.47
CA GLY A 346 -7.53 -2.00 -4.65
C GLY A 346 -7.40 -2.40 -6.11
N VAL A 347 -6.31 -3.09 -6.42
CA VAL A 347 -6.06 -3.62 -7.77
C VAL A 347 -6.41 -5.10 -7.81
N HIS A 348 -7.14 -5.47 -8.86
CA HIS A 348 -7.60 -6.84 -9.06
C HIS A 348 -6.39 -7.80 -9.14
N PRO A 349 -6.25 -8.79 -8.23
CA PRO A 349 -5.03 -9.60 -8.11
C PRO A 349 -4.64 -10.32 -9.40
N LEU A 350 -5.64 -10.85 -10.14
CA LEU A 350 -5.43 -11.51 -11.42
C LEU A 350 -4.97 -10.53 -12.51
N ILE A 351 -5.51 -9.31 -12.55
CA ILE A 351 -5.10 -8.29 -13.53
C ILE A 351 -3.67 -7.87 -13.26
N ASN A 352 -3.32 -7.65 -11.98
CA ASN A 352 -1.94 -7.38 -11.57
C ASN A 352 -1.00 -8.52 -11.98
N ALA A 353 -1.39 -9.78 -11.76
CA ALA A 353 -0.62 -10.93 -12.20
C ALA A 353 -0.43 -10.96 -13.73
N CYS A 354 -1.44 -10.57 -14.51
CA CYS A 354 -1.34 -10.44 -15.96
C CYS A 354 -0.37 -9.34 -16.39
N TYR A 355 -0.42 -8.15 -15.77
CA TYR A 355 0.54 -7.08 -16.04
C TYR A 355 1.98 -7.52 -15.76
N VAL A 356 2.23 -8.10 -14.58
CA VAL A 356 3.56 -8.56 -14.19
C VAL A 356 4.08 -9.62 -15.17
N ALA A 357 3.25 -10.61 -15.50
CA ALA A 357 3.63 -11.66 -16.44
C ALA A 357 3.89 -11.12 -17.86
N ALA A 358 3.12 -10.13 -18.33
CA ALA A 358 3.33 -9.51 -19.62
C ALA A 358 4.59 -8.61 -19.64
N LEU A 359 4.89 -7.90 -18.54
CA LEU A 359 6.11 -7.12 -18.39
C LEU A 359 7.37 -7.99 -18.43
N VAL A 360 7.39 -9.11 -17.69
CA VAL A 360 8.51 -10.06 -17.68
C VAL A 360 8.81 -10.60 -19.09
N ARG A 361 7.78 -10.80 -19.92
CA ARG A 361 7.95 -11.28 -21.29
C ARG A 361 8.36 -10.21 -22.28
N ARG A 362 7.94 -8.96 -22.05
CA ARG A 362 8.34 -7.81 -22.87
C ARG A 362 9.77 -7.37 -22.58
N TYR A 363 10.17 -7.47 -21.32
CA TYR A 363 11.52 -7.17 -20.85
C TYR A 363 12.11 -8.43 -20.23
N PRO A 364 12.50 -9.42 -21.05
CA PRO A 364 13.12 -10.63 -20.53
C PRO A 364 14.37 -10.21 -19.77
N THR A 365 14.27 -10.21 -18.45
CA THR A 365 15.43 -10.06 -17.59
C THR A 365 16.31 -11.26 -17.84
N ASP A 366 17.60 -11.01 -18.00
CA ASP A 366 18.62 -12.06 -18.01
C ASP A 366 18.62 -12.68 -16.60
N GLU A 367 17.71 -13.63 -16.34
CA GLU A 367 17.55 -14.29 -15.04
C GLU A 367 18.89 -14.92 -14.60
N ARG A 368 19.74 -15.27 -15.56
CA ARG A 368 21.12 -15.73 -15.36
C ARG A 368 22.07 -14.66 -14.80
N SER A 369 21.83 -13.37 -15.04
CA SER A 369 22.62 -12.28 -14.44
C SER A 369 22.13 -11.88 -13.05
N LEU A 370 20.87 -12.19 -12.70
CA LEU A 370 20.27 -11.88 -11.40
C LEU A 370 20.39 -13.04 -10.40
N ALA A 371 20.37 -14.28 -10.87
CA ALA A 371 20.67 -15.46 -10.08
C ALA A 371 22.20 -15.68 -10.04
N GLN A 372 22.92 -14.90 -9.24
CA GLN A 372 24.23 -15.37 -8.79
C GLN A 372 24.02 -16.65 -7.98
N PRO A 373 24.80 -17.72 -8.23
CA PRO A 373 24.65 -18.97 -7.51
C PRO A 373 24.97 -18.71 -6.03
N ASP A 374 23.95 -18.90 -5.19
CA ASP A 374 24.13 -19.08 -3.77
C ASP A 374 25.13 -20.23 -3.59
N ARG A 375 26.36 -19.92 -3.17
CA ARG A 375 27.47 -20.86 -3.04
C ARG A 375 27.11 -21.89 -1.96
N GLY A 376 26.36 -22.92 -2.35
CA GLY A 376 25.92 -23.97 -1.43
C GLY A 376 24.82 -24.91 -1.94
N ARG A 377 24.08 -24.57 -3.00
CA ARG A 377 23.08 -25.48 -3.59
C ARG A 377 23.48 -25.95 -4.98
N ARG A 378 23.56 -27.28 -5.15
CA ARG A 378 23.74 -27.94 -6.47
C ARG A 378 22.78 -27.33 -7.49
N PRO A 379 23.21 -27.13 -8.75
CA PRO A 379 22.33 -26.61 -9.80
C PRO A 379 21.12 -27.54 -9.94
N ARG A 380 19.93 -27.01 -9.66
CA ARG A 380 18.68 -27.67 -10.05
C ARG A 380 18.61 -27.60 -11.57
N ASP A 381 18.46 -28.76 -12.18
CA ASP A 381 18.22 -28.97 -13.60
C ASP A 381 17.14 -27.99 -14.11
N SER A 382 17.53 -27.05 -14.98
CA SER A 382 16.68 -25.98 -15.51
C SER A 382 15.71 -26.47 -16.59
N SER A 383 15.58 -27.79 -16.78
CA SER A 383 14.61 -28.42 -17.68
C SER A 383 13.22 -28.63 -17.05
N ARG A 384 13.05 -28.31 -15.75
CA ARG A 384 11.75 -28.29 -15.09
C ARG A 384 11.50 -26.92 -14.46
N SER A 385 10.79 -26.06 -15.20
CA SER A 385 9.94 -25.08 -14.51
C SER A 385 9.06 -25.88 -13.54
N PRO A 386 8.94 -25.48 -12.26
CA PRO A 386 8.03 -26.17 -11.35
C PRO A 386 6.67 -26.15 -12.04
N ALA A 387 6.11 -27.34 -12.29
CA ALA A 387 4.79 -27.46 -12.88
C ALA A 387 3.83 -26.74 -11.94
N GLY A 388 3.51 -25.49 -12.28
CA GLY A 388 2.41 -24.77 -11.65
C GLY A 388 1.13 -25.58 -11.83
N PRO A 389 0.09 -25.30 -11.04
CA PRO A 389 -1.19 -25.96 -11.20
C PRO A 389 -1.60 -25.93 -12.68
N ALA A 390 -1.92 -27.10 -13.24
CA ALA A 390 -2.37 -27.21 -14.63
C ALA A 390 -3.78 -26.62 -14.71
N VAL A 391 -3.88 -25.35 -15.11
CA VAL A 391 -5.16 -24.67 -15.29
C VAL A 391 -5.49 -24.63 -16.78
N THR A 392 -6.65 -25.14 -17.15
CA THR A 392 -7.17 -25.02 -18.52
C THR A 392 -7.57 -23.56 -18.76
N PRO A 393 -6.95 -22.84 -19.70
CA PRO A 393 -7.30 -21.44 -19.96
C PRO A 393 -8.71 -21.32 -20.57
N PRO A 394 -9.48 -20.27 -20.24
CA PRO A 394 -10.81 -20.06 -20.82
C PRO A 394 -10.73 -19.69 -22.31
N ALA A 395 -11.83 -19.93 -23.04
CA ALA A 395 -11.95 -19.59 -24.46
C ALA A 395 -11.89 -18.06 -24.70
N VAL A 396 -11.19 -17.67 -25.76
CA VAL A 396 -10.76 -16.30 -26.04
C VAL A 396 -11.85 -15.46 -26.73
N PRO A 397 -12.10 -14.20 -26.31
CA PRO A 397 -12.78 -13.24 -27.18
C PRO A 397 -11.86 -12.91 -28.36
N GLY A 398 -12.26 -13.31 -29.57
CA GLY A 398 -11.40 -13.27 -30.76
C GLY A 398 -10.71 -11.92 -31.05
N PRO A 399 -9.66 -11.92 -31.90
CA PRO A 399 -8.78 -10.78 -32.13
C PRO A 399 -9.55 -9.53 -32.60
N PRO A 400 -8.98 -8.32 -32.40
CA PRO A 400 -9.64 -7.03 -32.65
C PRO A 400 -10.12 -6.83 -34.10
N ALA A 401 -9.62 -7.61 -35.07
CA ALA A 401 -10.15 -7.61 -36.44
C ALA A 401 -11.62 -8.08 -36.56
N ARG A 402 -12.17 -8.76 -35.54
CA ARG A 402 -13.61 -9.11 -35.46
C ARG A 402 -14.45 -8.08 -34.74
N ARG A 403 -13.86 -7.11 -34.03
CA ARG A 403 -14.58 -6.01 -33.37
C ARG A 403 -14.70 -4.87 -34.37
N GLN A 404 -15.64 -4.98 -35.32
CA GLN A 404 -16.04 -3.83 -36.14
C GLN A 404 -16.53 -2.73 -35.20
N ALA A 405 -15.95 -1.53 -35.32
CA ALA A 405 -16.48 -0.33 -34.70
C ALA A 405 -17.94 -0.16 -35.15
N PRO A 406 -18.87 0.26 -34.27
CA PRO A 406 -20.21 0.60 -34.72
C PRO A 406 -20.13 1.80 -35.68
N PRO A 407 -21.09 1.92 -36.61
CA PRO A 407 -21.11 2.99 -37.62
C PRO A 407 -21.16 4.39 -37.02
#